data_AF-A0A2S1XU28-F1
#
_entry.id   AF-A0A2S1XU28-F1
#
_cell.length_a   1.000
_cell.length_b   1.000
_cell.length_c   1.000
_cell.angle_alpha   90.00
_cell.angle_beta   90.00
_cell.angle_gamma   90.00
#
_symmetry.space_group_name_H-M   'P 1'
#
loop_
_entity.id
_entity.type
_entity.pdbx_description
1 polymer ?
#
loop_
_entity_poly.entity_id
_entity_poly.type
_entity_poly.pdbx_seq_one_letter_code
_entity_poly.pdbx_strand_id
1 'polypeptide(L)' 'MHSCLHLKYIVERQRKAWTVCMQGGTCAGFFPSRRDALRAALGDAERVCDLGHEVEVYARRMDGSLRRVAARPADQP' A
#
# COMPACT_ATOMS: atom_id res chain seq x y z
N MET A 1 3.27 15.09 20.44
CA MET A 1 3.88 15.03 19.10
C MET A 1 3.22 13.87 18.36
N HIS A 2 2.30 14.14 17.42
CA HIS A 2 1.92 13.11 16.46
C HIS A 2 3.07 12.97 15.47
N SER A 3 3.76 11.83 15.52
CA SER A 3 4.78 11.48 14.55
C SER A 3 4.12 11.07 13.23
N CYS A 4 4.29 11.89 12.20
CA CYS A 4 3.93 11.51 10.83
C CYS A 4 4.87 10.39 10.36
N LEU A 5 4.30 9.24 9.99
CA LEU A 5 5.04 8.10 9.45
C LEU A 5 4.94 8.13 7.93
N HIS A 6 6.00 7.73 7.25
CA HIS A 6 6.00 7.53 5.80
C HIS A 6 5.94 6.03 5.53
N LEU A 7 4.80 5.56 5.03
CA LEU A 7 4.52 4.16 4.79
C LEU A 7 4.51 3.85 3.29
N LYS A 8 4.98 2.66 2.93
CA LYS A 8 4.90 2.18 1.54
C LYS A 8 4.13 0.88 1.49
N TYR A 9 3.04 0.87 0.74
CA TYR A 9 2.24 -0.32 0.46
C TYR A 9 2.60 -0.87 -0.91
N ILE A 10 3.03 -2.12 -0.94
CA ILE A 10 3.45 -2.80 -2.16
C ILE A 10 2.43 -3.89 -2.45
N VAL A 11 1.67 -3.70 -3.52
CA VAL A 11 0.81 -4.75 -4.07
C VAL A 11 1.66 -5.68 -4.90
N GLU A 12 1.74 -6.94 -4.49
CA GLU A 12 2.48 -7.97 -5.20
C GLU A 12 1.71 -9.29 -5.23
N ARG A 13 2.18 -10.22 -6.07
CA ARG A 13 1.60 -11.57 -6.15
C ARG A 13 2.46 -12.53 -5.34
N GLN A 14 1.88 -13.13 -4.31
CA GLN A 14 2.50 -14.21 -3.56
C GLN A 14 1.80 -15.53 -3.85
N ARG A 15 2.55 -16.49 -4.40
CA ARG A 15 2.03 -17.80 -4.83
C ARG A 15 0.81 -17.64 -5.75
N LYS A 16 -0.40 -17.93 -5.24
CA LYS A 16 -1.66 -17.93 -5.98
C LYS A 16 -2.55 -16.72 -5.69
N ALA A 17 -2.12 -15.77 -4.87
CA ALA A 17 -2.93 -14.62 -4.46
C ALA A 17 -2.18 -13.29 -4.62
N TRP A 18 -2.94 -12.20 -4.71
CA TRP A 18 -2.40 -10.85 -4.58
C TRP A 18 -2.44 -10.43 -3.12
N THR A 19 -1.41 -9.72 -2.67
CA THR A 19 -1.23 -9.32 -1.27
C THR A 19 -0.81 -7.85 -1.21
N VAL A 20 -1.03 -7.21 -0.07
CA VAL A 20 -0.51 -5.86 0.22
C VAL A 20 0.58 -6.00 1.28
N CYS A 21 1.79 -5.57 0.95
CA CYS A 21 2.94 -5.65 1.85
C CYS A 21 3.34 -4.25 2.30
N MET A 22 3.51 -4.05 3.60
CA MET A 22 4.24 -2.86 4.09
C MET A 22 5.73 -3.03 3.81
N GLN A 23 6.42 -1.94 3.47
CA GLN A 23 7.88 -1.95 3.36
C GLN A 23 8.52 -2.48 4.65
N GLY A 24 9.36 -3.51 4.50
CA GLY A 24 10.08 -4.15 5.61
C GLY A 24 9.19 -4.97 6.56
N GLY A 25 7.91 -5.15 6.22
CA GLY A 25 6.93 -5.80 7.09
C GLY A 25 6.28 -7.03 6.48
N THR A 26 5.29 -7.56 7.20
CA THR A 26 4.49 -8.71 6.78
C THR A 26 3.50 -8.31 5.69
N CYS A 27 3.24 -9.23 4.78
CA CYS A 27 2.19 -9.07 3.78
C CYS A 27 0.84 -9.47 4.36
N ALA A 28 -0.17 -8.65 4.12
CA ALA A 28 -1.52 -8.84 4.60
C ALA A 28 -2.52 -8.95 3.44
N GLY A 29 -3.61 -9.65 3.72
CA GLY A 29 -4.71 -9.88 2.80
C GLY A 29 -4.38 -10.89 1.69
N PHE A 30 -5.39 -11.66 1.29
CA PHE A 30 -5.34 -12.55 0.13
C PHE A 30 -6.44 -12.14 -0.83
N PHE A 31 -6.06 -11.49 -1.92
CA PHE A 31 -6.98 -10.97 -2.90
C PHE A 31 -6.96 -11.83 -4.17
N PRO A 32 -8.14 -12.10 -4.77
CA PRO A 32 -8.23 -12.92 -5.96
C PRO A 32 -7.66 -12.22 -7.21
N SER A 33 -7.58 -10.88 -7.20
CA SER A 33 -7.06 -10.10 -8.31
C SER A 33 -6.18 -8.93 -7.87
N ARG A 34 -5.29 -8.50 -8.77
CA ARG A 34 -4.47 -7.29 -8.58
C ARG A 34 -5.32 -6.06 -8.31
N ARG A 35 -6.46 -5.96 -9.00
CA ARG A 35 -7.39 -4.84 -8.88
C ARG A 35 -7.96 -4.76 -7.48
N ASP A 36 -8.33 -5.89 -6.89
CA ASP A 36 -8.94 -5.93 -5.56
C ASP A 36 -7.90 -5.62 -4.48
N ALA A 37 -6.66 -6.14 -4.62
CA ALA A 37 -5.54 -5.77 -3.76
C ALA A 37 -5.21 -4.27 -3.83
N LEU A 38 -5.24 -3.67 -5.03
CA LEU A 38 -5.04 -2.23 -5.20
C LEU A 38 -6.15 -1.41 -4.57
N ARG A 39 -7.42 -1.82 -4.70
CA ARG A 39 -8.54 -1.14 -4.04
C ARG A 39 -8.38 -1.18 -2.52
N ALA A 40 -8.03 -2.34 -1.96
CA ALA A 40 -7.77 -2.47 -0.54
C ALA A 40 -6.61 -1.58 -0.08
N ALA A 41 -5.48 -1.61 -0.79
CA ALA A 41 -4.32 -0.77 -0.48
C ALA A 41 -4.64 0.73 -0.54
N LEU A 42 -5.43 1.17 -1.52
CA LEU A 42 -5.81 2.58 -1.67
C LEU A 42 -6.80 3.03 -0.59
N GLY A 43 -7.78 2.19 -0.24
CA GLY A 43 -8.73 2.50 0.84
C GLY A 43 -8.04 2.54 2.20
N ASP A 44 -7.07 1.67 2.43
CA ASP A 44 -6.28 1.71 3.67
C ASP A 44 -5.33 2.91 3.70
N ALA A 45 -4.71 3.25 2.56
CA ALA A 45 -3.88 4.46 2.44
C ALA A 45 -4.67 5.73 2.76
N GLU A 46 -5.91 5.84 2.29
CA GLU A 46 -6.81 6.95 2.62
C GLU A 46 -7.06 7.05 4.13
N ARG A 47 -7.51 5.94 4.75
CA ARG A 47 -7.75 5.87 6.19
C ARG A 47 -6.50 6.23 7.01
N VAL A 48 -5.32 5.85 6.54
CA VAL A 48 -4.05 6.09 7.24
C VAL A 48 -3.57 7.53 7.04
N CYS A 49 -3.88 8.15 5.90
CA CYS A 49 -3.69 9.58 5.69
C CYS A 49 -4.58 10.42 6.61
N ASP A 50 -5.83 10.01 6.84
CA ASP A 50 -6.74 10.66 7.80
C ASP A 50 -6.22 10.60 9.25
N LEU A 51 -5.31 9.67 9.55
CA LEU A 51 -4.63 9.54 10.85
C LEU A 51 -3.36 10.42 10.93
N GLY A 52 -3.05 11.19 9.90
CA GLY A 52 -1.89 12.07 9.85
C GLY A 52 -0.59 11.38 9.41
N HIS A 53 -0.68 10.32 8.60
CA HIS A 53 0.48 9.63 8.04
C HIS A 53 0.55 9.75 6.52
N GLU A 54 1.75 9.69 5.95
CA GLU A 54 1.95 9.67 4.50
C GLU A 54 1.98 8.22 4.01
N VAL A 55 1.29 7.95 2.90
CA VAL A 55 1.27 6.62 2.31
C VAL A 55 1.53 6.67 0.80
N GLU A 56 2.54 5.92 0.37
CA GLU A 56 2.79 5.63 -1.03
C GLU A 56 2.32 4.22 -1.39
N VAL A 57 1.54 4.08 -2.46
CA VAL A 57 1.08 2.79 -2.96
C VAL A 57 1.82 2.44 -4.24
N TYR A 58 2.41 1.24 -4.26
CA TYR A 58 3.16 0.67 -5.36
C TYR A 58 2.52 -0.64 -5.82
N ALA A 59 2.75 -0.99 -7.07
CA ALA A 59 2.50 -2.33 -7.60
C ALA A 59 3.81 -2.92 -8.12
N ARG A 60 4.16 -4.12 -7.63
CA ARG A 60 5.31 -4.88 -8.15
C ARG A 60 4.94 -5.53 -9.49
N ARG A 61 5.78 -5.30 -10.50
CA ARG A 61 5.69 -5.92 -11.82
C ARG A 61 6.37 -7.28 -11.82
N MET A 62 6.16 -8.06 -12.89
CA MET A 62 6.76 -9.40 -13.04
C MET A 62 8.29 -9.37 -13.13
N ASP A 63 8.86 -8.25 -13.61
CA ASP A 63 10.31 -8.00 -13.62
C ASP A 63 10.87 -7.59 -12.25
N GLY A 64 10.04 -7.57 -11.20
CA GLY A 64 10.41 -7.16 -9.84
C GLY A 64 10.40 -5.63 -9.62
N SER A 65 10.27 -4.82 -10.68
CA SER A 65 10.24 -3.37 -10.56
C SER A 65 8.97 -2.88 -9.87
N LEU A 66 9.09 -1.78 -9.12
CA LEU A 66 7.97 -1.13 -8.46
C LEU A 66 7.43 0.01 -9.33
N ARG A 67 6.13 -0.05 -9.62
CA ARG A 67 5.42 1.07 -10.24
C ARG A 67 4.60 1.81 -9.19
N ARG A 68 4.87 3.09 -8.97
CA ARG A 68 4.01 3.93 -8.11
C ARG A 68 2.62 4.05 -8.72
N VAL A 69 1.61 3.83 -7.89
CA VAL A 69 0.18 3.90 -8.25
C VAL A 69 -0.43 5.17 -7.70
N ALA A 70 -0.15 5.49 -6.44
CA ALA A 70 -0.59 6.71 -5.78
C ALA A 70 0.45 7.15 -4.75
N ALA A 71 0.50 8.44 -4.47
CA ALA A 71 1.13 9.02 -3.30
C ALA A 71 0.06 9.87 -2.63
N ARG A 72 -0.25 9.60 -1.37
CA ARG A 72 -1.21 10.38 -0.60
C ARG A 72 -0.47 11.06 0.56
N PRO A 73 -0.45 12.40 0.59
CA PRO A 73 0.15 13.12 1.71
C PRO A 73 -0.69 12.90 2.97
N ALA A 74 -0.06 13.05 4.13
CA ALA A 74 -0.79 13.15 5.39
C ALA A 74 -1.78 14.32 5.31
N ASP A 75 -3.04 14.09 5.68
CA ASP A 75 -3.96 15.19 5.88
C ASP A 75 -3.59 15.84 7.22
N GLN A 76 -2.98 17.04 7.15
CA GLN A 76 -2.71 17.81 8.35
C GLN A 76 -3.93 18.70 8.63
N PRO A 77 -4.55 18.63 9.82
CA PRO A 77 -5.52 19.64 10.23
C PRO A 77 -4.89 21.01 10.38
#